data_AF-A0ABD4YM94-F1
#
_entry.id   AF-A0ABD4YM94-F1
#
_cell.length_a   1.000
_cell.length_b   1.000
_cell.length_c   1.000
_cell.angle_alpha   90.00
_cell.angle_beta   90.00
_cell.angle_gamma   90.00
#
_symmetry.space_group_name_H-M   'P 1'
#
loop_
_entity.id
_entity.type
_entity.pdbx_description
1 polymer ?
#
loop_
_entity_poly.entity_id
_entity_poly.type
_entity_poly.pdbx_seq_one_letter_code
_entity_poly.pdbx_strand_id
1 'polypeptide(L)'
;MDDRNNGLLIEGFVQGSYDRMFGAGKVEARHNPLTSWSQATISNSQSNFQDTHREVKRTFEGLQHTLYKEGGNDELLTKLSAVEDRLTSATTVDELGTAIVESRPVLDQVFGR
;
A
#
# COMPACT_ATOMS: atom_id res chain seq x y z
N MET A 1 -24.02 5.68 -3.32
CA MET A 1 -22.72 5.12 -2.90
C MET A 1 -22.06 4.65 -4.17
N ASP A 2 -20.88 5.17 -4.51
CA ASP A 2 -20.10 4.61 -5.61
C ASP A 2 -19.83 3.14 -5.26
N ASP A 3 -20.17 2.22 -6.16
CA ASP A 3 -19.82 0.79 -6.09
C ASP A 3 -18.31 0.59 -6.30
N ARG A 4 -17.48 1.37 -5.59
CA ARG A 4 -16.04 1.20 -5.55
C ARG A 4 -15.75 -0.05 -4.73
N ASN A 5 -15.22 -1.07 -5.39
CA ASN A 5 -14.71 -2.25 -4.70
C ASN A 5 -13.38 -1.88 -4.02
N ASN A 6 -13.49 -1.32 -2.81
CA ASN A 6 -12.35 -0.85 -2.01
C ASN A 6 -11.36 -1.99 -1.71
N GLY A 7 -11.84 -3.22 -1.53
CA GLY A 7 -11.00 -4.42 -1.44
C GLY A 7 -10.09 -4.59 -2.64
N LEU A 8 -10.62 -4.59 -3.88
CA LEU A 8 -9.79 -4.69 -5.09
C LEU A 8 -8.81 -3.51 -5.24
N LEU A 9 -9.21 -2.32 -4.80
CA LEU A 9 -8.36 -1.13 -4.79
C LEU A 9 -7.16 -1.31 -3.85
N ILE A 10 -7.40 -1.82 -2.64
CA ILE A 10 -6.37 -2.09 -1.64
C ILE A 10 -5.46 -3.23 -2.10
N GLU A 11 -6.04 -4.34 -2.61
CA GLU A 11 -5.28 -5.46 -3.16
C GLU A 11 -4.36 -5.00 -4.30
N GLY A 12 -4.90 -4.22 -5.24
CA GLY A 12 -4.15 -3.67 -6.37
C GLY A 12 -3.04 -2.72 -5.93
N PHE A 13 -3.26 -1.91 -4.89
CA PHE A 13 -2.22 -1.07 -4.30
C PHE A 13 -1.08 -1.91 -3.73
N VAL A 14 -1.39 -2.91 -2.91
CA VAL A 14 -0.36 -3.74 -2.27
C VAL A 14 0.42 -4.53 -3.31
N GLN A 15 -0.27 -5.23 -4.21
CA GLN A 15 0.37 -6.00 -5.27
C GLN A 15 1.21 -5.11 -6.20
N GLY A 16 0.65 -3.98 -6.66
CA GLY A 16 1.36 -3.04 -7.52
C GLY A 16 2.55 -2.35 -6.86
N SER A 17 2.55 -2.23 -5.53
CA SER A 17 3.70 -1.73 -4.76
C SER A 17 4.82 -2.76 -4.72
N TYR A 18 4.48 -4.04 -4.47
CA TYR A 18 5.44 -5.14 -4.48
C TYR A 18 6.09 -5.35 -5.85
N ASP A 19 5.29 -5.40 -6.91
CA ASP A 19 5.78 -5.60 -8.28
C ASP A 19 6.77 -4.50 -8.69
N ARG A 20 6.58 -3.27 -8.21
CA ARG A 20 7.48 -2.15 -8.51
C ARG A 20 8.74 -2.14 -7.65
N MET A 21 8.64 -2.47 -6.36
CA MET A 21 9.81 -2.56 -5.48
C MET A 21 10.77 -3.70 -5.87
N PHE A 22 10.23 -4.84 -6.34
CA PHE A 22 11.02 -6.05 -6.57
C PHE A 22 11.12 -6.47 -8.05
N GLY A 23 10.44 -5.76 -8.94
CA GLY A 23 10.37 -6.03 -10.38
C GLY A 23 9.19 -6.92 -10.77
N ALA A 24 8.45 -6.50 -11.80
CA ALA A 24 7.26 -7.19 -12.29
C ALA A 24 7.55 -8.66 -12.60
N GLY A 25 6.84 -9.58 -11.94
CA GLY A 25 6.97 -11.02 -12.15
C GLY A 25 8.27 -11.65 -11.64
N LYS A 26 9.18 -10.90 -10.98
CA LYS A 26 10.39 -11.45 -10.36
C LYS A 26 10.15 -12.04 -8.97
N VAL A 27 9.07 -11.62 -8.34
CA VAL A 27 8.57 -12.24 -7.13
C VAL A 27 7.41 -13.12 -7.56
N GLU A 28 7.60 -14.44 -7.60
CA GLU A 28 6.45 -15.32 -7.43
C GLU A 28 5.84 -14.94 -6.08
N ALA A 29 4.77 -14.16 -6.10
CA ALA A 29 4.10 -13.62 -4.90
C ALA A 29 3.71 -14.71 -3.89
N ARG A 30 3.82 -15.98 -4.30
CA ARG A 30 3.54 -17.19 -3.52
C ARG A 30 4.73 -17.68 -2.67
N HIS A 31 5.96 -17.21 -2.90
CA HIS A 31 7.17 -17.78 -2.26
C HIS A 31 8.14 -16.77 -1.64
N ASN A 32 7.94 -15.46 -1.79
CA ASN A 32 8.70 -14.47 -1.02
C ASN A 32 7.97 -14.17 0.30
N PRO A 33 8.62 -14.27 1.48
CA PRO A 33 7.98 -14.09 2.80
C PRO A 33 7.18 -12.78 2.93
N LEU A 34 7.56 -11.76 2.17
CA LEU A 34 6.87 -10.47 2.14
C LEU A 34 5.60 -10.47 1.26
N THR A 35 5.45 -11.39 0.31
CA THR A 35 4.29 -11.45 -0.62
C THR A 35 3.32 -12.59 -0.33
N SER A 36 3.80 -13.72 0.22
CA SER A 36 2.96 -14.87 0.63
C SER A 36 1.92 -14.51 1.69
N TRP A 37 2.04 -13.35 2.34
CA TRP A 37 1.13 -12.87 3.38
C TRP A 37 0.13 -11.82 2.89
N SER A 38 0.34 -11.25 1.69
CA SER A 38 -0.46 -10.14 1.15
C SER A 38 -1.78 -10.57 0.49
N GLN A 39 -1.85 -11.76 -0.11
CA GLN A 39 -3.06 -12.20 -0.84
C GLN A 39 -4.13 -12.87 0.04
N ALA A 40 -3.78 -13.35 1.23
CA ALA A 40 -4.75 -14.03 2.11
C ALA A 40 -5.48 -13.07 3.08
N THR A 41 -4.99 -11.83 3.21
CA THR A 41 -5.26 -10.97 4.37
C THR A 41 -5.96 -9.66 3.99
N ILE A 42 -5.89 -9.27 2.72
CA ILE A 42 -6.61 -8.12 2.19
C ILE A 42 -7.98 -8.62 1.74
N SER A 43 -9.04 -8.08 2.32
CA SER A 43 -10.39 -8.35 1.84
C SER A 43 -11.25 -7.11 1.97
N ASN A 44 -12.28 -7.02 1.15
CA ASN A 44 -13.30 -5.97 1.27
C ASN A 44 -14.19 -6.12 2.52
N SER A 45 -13.95 -7.12 3.38
CA SER A 45 -14.74 -7.35 4.59
C SER A 45 -14.24 -6.51 5.76
N GLN A 46 -15.18 -5.79 6.39
CA GLN A 46 -14.92 -5.09 7.65
C GLN A 46 -14.45 -6.05 8.77
N SER A 47 -14.85 -7.34 8.72
CA SER A 47 -14.39 -8.34 9.68
C SER A 47 -12.88 -8.58 9.64
N ASN A 48 -12.25 -8.31 8.49
CA ASN A 48 -10.82 -8.53 8.25
C ASN A 48 -10.07 -7.19 8.20
N PHE A 49 -10.72 -6.09 8.60
CA PHE A 49 -10.18 -4.74 8.46
C PHE A 49 -8.83 -4.58 9.18
N GLN A 50 -8.70 -5.06 10.41
CA GLN A 50 -7.44 -4.94 11.18
C GLN A 50 -6.26 -5.59 10.46
N ASP A 51 -6.51 -6.76 9.88
CA ASP A 51 -5.55 -7.52 9.12
C ASP A 51 -5.20 -6.82 7.80
N THR A 52 -6.21 -6.35 7.06
CA THR A 52 -6.03 -5.53 5.85
C THR A 52 -5.25 -4.23 6.13
N HIS A 53 -5.59 -3.52 7.19
CA HIS A 53 -4.96 -2.27 7.62
C HIS A 53 -3.49 -2.48 7.99
N ARG A 54 -3.19 -3.54 8.75
CA ARG A 54 -1.82 -3.92 9.09
C ARG A 54 -0.96 -4.17 7.84
N GLU A 55 -1.48 -4.88 6.85
CA GLU A 55 -0.73 -5.19 5.63
C GLU A 55 -0.52 -3.96 4.74
N VAL A 56 -1.51 -3.06 4.64
CA VAL A 56 -1.34 -1.77 3.96
C VAL A 56 -0.25 -0.94 4.63
N LYS A 57 -0.25 -0.86 5.96
CA LYS A 57 0.77 -0.14 6.72
C LYS A 57 2.17 -0.70 6.48
N ARG A 58 2.34 -2.02 6.60
CA ARG A 58 3.64 -2.69 6.34
C ARG A 58 4.16 -2.44 4.94
N THR A 59 3.27 -2.48 3.95
CA THR A 59 3.63 -2.17 2.54
C THR A 59 4.15 -0.75 2.43
N PHE A 60 3.48 0.19 3.10
CA PHE A 60 3.85 1.61 3.10
C PHE A 60 5.20 1.87 3.78
N GLU A 61 5.45 1.24 4.93
CA GLU A 61 6.75 1.29 5.65
C GLU A 61 7.89 0.73 4.76
N GLY A 62 7.63 -0.34 4.02
CA GLY A 62 8.58 -0.92 3.06
C GLY A 62 8.96 0.06 1.93
N LEU A 63 7.98 0.81 1.42
CA LEU A 63 8.20 1.85 0.40
C LEU A 63 9.09 2.98 0.94
N GLN A 64 8.75 3.52 2.10
CA GLN A 64 9.55 4.58 2.74
C GLN A 64 10.98 4.12 3.01
N HIS A 65 11.16 2.90 3.54
CA HIS A 65 12.49 2.34 3.81
C HIS A 65 13.33 2.20 2.53
N THR A 66 12.71 1.78 1.43
CA THR A 66 13.37 1.65 0.13
C THR A 66 13.82 3.01 -0.39
N LEU A 67 12.93 4.01 -0.40
CA LEU A 67 13.25 5.38 -0.81
C LEU A 67 14.32 6.04 0.06
N TYR A 68 14.28 5.78 1.38
CA TYR A 68 15.29 6.28 2.30
C TYR A 68 16.68 5.71 1.99
N LYS A 69 16.77 4.42 1.64
CA LYS A 69 18.04 3.79 1.24
C LYS A 69 18.59 4.31 -0.08
N GLU A 70 17.72 4.62 -1.04
CA GLU A 70 18.14 5.13 -2.35
C GLU A 70 18.66 6.58 -2.29
N GLY A 71 18.25 7.36 -1.28
CA GLY A 71 18.70 8.73 -1.07
C GLY A 71 18.13 9.74 -2.07
N GLY A 72 18.19 11.04 -1.75
CA GLY A 72 17.68 12.12 -2.64
C GLY A 72 16.15 12.18 -2.76
N ASN A 73 15.43 11.60 -1.79
CA ASN A 73 13.97 11.45 -1.78
C ASN A 73 13.29 12.24 -0.64
N ASP A 74 13.96 13.20 0.01
CA ASP A 74 13.50 13.82 1.27
C ASP A 74 12.10 14.48 1.17
N GLU A 75 11.83 15.18 0.06
CA GLU A 75 10.51 15.80 -0.19
C GLU A 75 9.43 14.74 -0.37
N LEU A 76 9.77 13.61 -1.01
CA LEU A 76 8.85 12.50 -1.25
C LEU A 76 8.59 11.72 0.04
N LEU A 77 9.61 11.49 0.86
CA LEU A 77 9.49 10.89 2.19
C LEU A 77 8.59 11.73 3.10
N THR A 78 8.72 13.06 3.07
CA THR A 78 7.84 13.97 3.81
C THR A 78 6.39 13.84 3.37
N LYS A 79 6.14 13.82 2.05
CA LYS A 79 4.79 13.61 1.50
C LYS A 79 4.23 12.23 1.88
N LEU A 80 5.07 11.21 1.92
CA LEU A 80 4.67 9.86 2.33
C LEU A 80 4.32 9.78 3.81
N SER A 81 5.03 10.46 4.72
CA SER A 81 4.63 10.50 6.13
C SER A 81 3.21 11.07 6.32
N ALA A 82 2.84 12.10 5.56
CA ALA A 82 1.47 12.65 5.60
C ALA A 82 0.40 11.69 5.04
N VAL A 83 0.80 10.72 4.21
CA VAL A 83 -0.07 9.64 3.73
C VAL A 83 -0.15 8.53 4.78
N GLU A 84 0.96 8.17 5.42
CA GLU A 84 1.03 7.19 6.51
C GLU A 84 0.09 7.56 7.67
N ASP A 85 0.06 8.84 8.06
CA ASP A 85 -0.84 9.33 9.11
C ASP A 85 -2.30 9.09 8.75
N ARG A 86 -2.69 9.35 7.49
CA ARG A 86 -4.06 9.14 7.00
C ARG A 86 -4.41 7.67 6.94
N LEU A 87 -3.52 6.83 6.40
CA LEU A 87 -3.71 5.39 6.37
C LEU A 87 -3.86 4.84 7.79
N THR A 88 -3.03 5.29 8.74
CA THR A 88 -3.08 4.88 10.15
C THR A 88 -4.37 5.33 10.85
N SER A 89 -4.92 6.50 10.49
CA SER A 89 -6.17 7.01 11.06
C SER A 89 -7.44 6.31 10.54
N ALA A 90 -7.37 5.56 9.44
CA ALA A 90 -8.52 4.85 8.90
C ALA A 90 -9.02 3.77 9.89
N THR A 91 -10.34 3.68 10.05
CA THR A 91 -11.03 2.72 10.93
C THR A 91 -11.95 1.78 10.17
N THR A 92 -12.16 2.03 8.88
CA THR A 92 -12.99 1.21 7.99
C THR A 92 -12.30 0.94 6.66
N VAL A 93 -12.74 -0.12 5.96
CA VAL A 93 -12.25 -0.45 4.61
C VAL A 93 -12.50 0.70 3.63
N ASP A 94 -13.61 1.42 3.80
CA ASP A 94 -13.97 2.56 2.94
C ASP A 94 -13.08 3.79 3.17
N GLU A 95 -12.77 4.10 4.43
CA GLU A 95 -11.81 5.16 4.78
C GLU A 95 -10.41 4.82 4.26
N LEU A 96 -10.01 3.56 4.38
CA LEU A 96 -8.72 3.08 3.89
C LEU A 96 -8.63 3.15 2.37
N GLY A 97 -9.67 2.71 1.65
CA GLY A 97 -9.77 2.82 0.20
C GLY A 97 -9.75 4.28 -0.27
N THR A 98 -10.44 5.17 0.45
CA THR A 98 -10.43 6.61 0.17
C THR A 98 -9.04 7.20 0.37
N ALA A 99 -8.38 6.89 1.48
CA ALA A 99 -7.02 7.35 1.77
C ALA A 99 -6.02 6.92 0.69
N ILE A 100 -6.12 5.68 0.18
CA ILE A 100 -5.28 5.21 -0.93
C ILE A 100 -5.54 6.01 -2.22
N VAL A 101 -6.81 6.23 -2.57
CA VAL A 101 -7.18 6.99 -3.78
C VAL A 101 -6.67 8.43 -3.71
N GLU A 102 -6.85 9.10 -2.58
CA GLU A 102 -6.37 10.47 -2.37
C GLU A 102 -4.85 10.59 -2.38
N SER A 103 -4.16 9.53 -1.97
CA SER A 103 -2.69 9.47 -1.91
C SER A 103 -2.06 9.10 -3.25
N ARG A 104 -2.86 8.71 -4.24
CA ARG A 104 -2.40 8.26 -5.56
C ARG A 104 -1.40 9.22 -6.24
N PRO A 105 -1.55 10.55 -6.23
CA PRO A 105 -0.57 11.45 -6.85
C PRO A 105 0.83 11.37 -6.21
N VAL A 106 0.91 11.09 -4.91
CA VAL A 106 2.18 10.89 -4.20
C VAL A 106 2.74 9.51 -4.50
N LEU A 107 1.89 8.48 -4.46
CA LEU A 107 2.27 7.10 -4.78
C LEU A 107 2.78 6.98 -6.23
N ASP A 108 2.14 7.63 -7.19
CA ASP A 108 2.57 7.64 -8.59
C ASP A 108 3.96 8.30 -8.76
N GLN A 109 4.31 9.30 -7.94
CA GLN A 109 5.66 9.89 -7.93
C GLN A 109 6.73 8.95 -7.36
N VAL A 110 6.37 8.12 -6.38
CA VAL A 110 7.24 7.05 -5.85
C VAL A 110 7.51 6.00 -6.92
N PHE A 111 6.47 5.65 -7.68
CA PHE A 111 6.48 4.54 -8.62
C PHE A 111 6.88 4.88 -10.05
N GLY A 112 6.84 6.16 -10.42
CA GLY A 112 7.18 6.66 -11.76
C GLY A 112 8.65 7.07 -11.93
N ARG A 113 9.50 6.80 -10.92
CA ARG A 113 10.95 6.97 -11.00
C ARG A 113 11.63 5.73 -11.57
#